data_AF-A0A7J2R5A6-F1
#
_entry.id   AF-A0A7J2R5A6-F1
#
_cell.length_a   1.000
_cell.length_b   1.000
_cell.length_c   1.000
_cell.angle_alpha   90.00
_cell.angle_beta   90.00
_cell.angle_gamma   90.00
#
_symmetry.space_group_name_H-M   'P 1'
#
loop_
_entity.id
_entity.type
_entity.pdbx_description
1 polymer ?
#
loop_
_entity_poly.entity_id
_entity_poly.type
_entity_poly.pdbx_seq_one_letter_code
_entity_poly.pdbx_strand_id
1 'polypeptide(L)'
;MKGSIWSEGRIIPGTKTGEKLEGLSDEIEAAYEEARSCFSINAFTACELVCRKILMHIGVDKGAEEGKNFISYLNYLEEKGYITPIIKEWADLIREIGNQSTHELIPPDENRTKATLMFTMELLRIIYEMQHVASKFKKNE
;
A
#
# COMPACT_ATOMS: atom_id res chain seq x y z
N MET A 1 -11.71 -19.78 -8.81
CA MET A 1 -12.14 -18.67 -9.68
C MET A 1 -13.01 -19.24 -10.79
N LYS A 2 -14.25 -18.74 -10.94
CA LYS A 2 -15.03 -18.94 -12.17
C LYS A 2 -15.08 -17.58 -12.86
N GLY A 3 -14.53 -17.46 -14.07
CA GLY A 3 -14.71 -16.26 -14.90
C GLY A 3 -13.46 -15.45 -15.30
N SER A 4 -12.25 -16.01 -15.33
CA SER A 4 -11.10 -15.32 -15.94
C SER A 4 -11.10 -15.48 -17.47
N ILE A 5 -10.70 -14.44 -18.19
CA ILE A 5 -10.52 -14.45 -19.65
C ILE A 5 -9.04 -14.34 -20.02
N TRP A 6 -8.67 -14.91 -21.15
CA TRP A 6 -7.39 -14.64 -21.80
C TRP A 6 -7.56 -13.44 -22.73
N SER A 7 -6.79 -12.38 -22.52
CA SER A 7 -6.83 -11.15 -23.32
C SER A 7 -5.40 -10.64 -23.53
N GLU A 8 -5.02 -10.37 -24.78
CA GLU A 8 -3.73 -9.75 -25.12
C GLU A 8 -2.50 -10.44 -24.49
N GLY A 9 -2.52 -11.77 -24.39
CA GLY A 9 -1.42 -12.55 -23.82
C GLY A 9 -1.40 -12.63 -22.28
N ARG A 10 -2.47 -12.19 -21.60
CA ARG A 10 -2.59 -12.17 -20.14
C ARG A 10 -3.93 -12.74 -19.68
N ILE A 11 -3.97 -13.24 -18.44
CA ILE A 11 -5.21 -13.68 -17.78
C ILE A 11 -5.77 -12.52 -16.95
N ILE A 12 -7.06 -12.23 -17.11
CA ILE A 12 -7.77 -11.18 -16.37
C ILE A 12 -9.05 -11.78 -15.74
N PRO A 13 -9.29 -11.61 -14.43
CA PRO A 13 -8.38 -11.03 -13.45
C PRO A 13 -7.13 -11.90 -13.28
N GLY A 14 -5.97 -11.25 -13.17
CA GLY A 14 -4.72 -11.91 -12.82
C GLY A 14 -4.70 -12.35 -11.36
N THR A 15 -3.62 -13.02 -10.94
CA THR A 15 -3.37 -13.23 -9.51
C THR A 15 -3.19 -11.89 -8.81
N LYS A 16 -3.79 -11.73 -7.63
CA LYS A 16 -3.60 -10.53 -6.82
C LYS A 16 -2.12 -10.43 -6.42
N THR A 17 -1.51 -9.29 -6.73
CA THR A 17 -0.14 -8.98 -6.31
C THR A 17 -0.05 -8.78 -4.80
N GLY A 18 1.11 -9.12 -4.22
CA GLY A 18 1.34 -9.06 -2.79
C GLY A 18 0.66 -10.20 -2.01
N GLU A 19 1.02 -10.33 -0.75
CA GLU A 19 0.47 -11.32 0.16
C GLU A 19 -0.78 -10.77 0.87
N LYS A 20 -1.63 -11.68 1.35
CA LYS A 20 -2.70 -11.30 2.28
C LYS A 20 -2.04 -11.09 3.65
N LEU A 21 -2.39 -9.99 4.33
CA LEU A 21 -1.87 -9.67 5.65
C LEU A 21 -2.88 -10.03 6.73
N GLU A 22 -2.40 -10.35 7.93
CA GLU A 22 -3.22 -10.58 9.11
C GLU A 22 -3.18 -9.41 10.11
N GLY A 23 -4.22 -9.28 10.93
CA GLY A 23 -4.22 -8.31 12.05
C GLY A 23 -4.49 -6.86 11.65
N LEU A 24 -4.92 -6.63 10.41
CA LEU A 24 -5.46 -5.34 9.97
C LEU A 24 -6.88 -5.14 10.53
N SER A 25 -7.31 -3.89 10.67
CA SER A 25 -8.73 -3.58 10.86
C SER A 25 -9.51 -3.87 9.56
N ASP A 26 -10.82 -4.11 9.68
CA ASP A 26 -11.68 -4.42 8.54
C ASP A 26 -11.60 -3.34 7.43
N GLU A 27 -11.50 -2.07 7.82
CA GLU A 27 -11.41 -0.94 6.90
C GLU A 27 -10.09 -0.92 6.12
N ILE A 28 -8.97 -1.21 6.80
CA ILE A 28 -7.64 -1.26 6.16
C ILE A 28 -7.52 -2.52 5.29
N GLU A 29 -8.03 -3.66 5.75
CA GLU A 29 -8.06 -4.91 4.97
C GLU A 29 -8.87 -4.71 3.68
N ALA A 30 -10.06 -4.11 3.78
CA ALA A 30 -10.91 -3.84 2.63
C ALA A 30 -10.22 -2.92 1.60
N ALA A 31 -9.60 -1.83 2.05
CA ALA A 31 -8.86 -0.93 1.18
C ALA A 31 -7.63 -1.61 0.55
N TYR A 32 -6.89 -2.41 1.31
CA TYR A 32 -5.74 -3.13 0.77
C TYR A 32 -6.17 -4.19 -0.26
N GLU A 33 -7.25 -4.93 -0.01
CA GLU A 33 -7.82 -5.87 -0.97
C GLU A 33 -8.36 -5.19 -2.24
N GLU A 34 -8.90 -3.98 -2.12
CA GLU A 34 -9.28 -3.14 -3.25
C GLU A 34 -8.05 -2.80 -4.10
N ALA A 35 -6.97 -2.30 -3.49
CA ALA A 35 -5.72 -1.98 -4.21
C ALA A 35 -5.16 -3.20 -4.97
N ARG A 36 -5.11 -4.37 -4.32
CA ARG A 36 -4.68 -5.64 -4.95
C ARG A 36 -5.58 -6.05 -6.12
N SER A 37 -6.89 -5.80 -6.01
CA SER A 37 -7.87 -6.08 -7.06
C SER A 37 -7.72 -5.11 -8.23
N CYS A 38 -7.51 -3.83 -7.97
CA CYS A 38 -7.22 -2.84 -9.01
C CYS A 38 -5.96 -3.22 -9.80
N PHE A 39 -4.90 -3.64 -9.12
CA PHE A 39 -3.69 -4.11 -9.79
C PHE A 39 -3.97 -5.33 -10.69
N SER A 40 -4.74 -6.31 -10.23
CA SER A 40 -4.99 -7.55 -10.99
C SER A 40 -5.82 -7.37 -12.26
N ILE A 41 -6.45 -6.20 -12.42
CA ILE A 41 -7.20 -5.80 -13.63
C ILE A 41 -6.52 -4.64 -14.38
N ASN A 42 -5.26 -4.33 -14.06
CA ASN A 42 -4.47 -3.24 -14.64
C ASN A 42 -5.04 -1.82 -14.40
N ALA A 43 -5.88 -1.63 -13.37
CA ALA A 43 -6.37 -0.32 -12.95
C ALA A 43 -5.31 0.41 -12.09
N PHE A 44 -4.18 0.72 -12.71
CA PHE A 44 -2.97 1.21 -12.04
C PHE A 44 -3.14 2.53 -11.31
N THR A 45 -3.79 3.52 -11.94
CA THR A 45 -4.12 4.80 -11.28
C THR A 45 -4.97 4.59 -10.02
N ALA A 46 -5.99 3.73 -10.10
CA ALA A 46 -6.85 3.43 -8.95
C ALA A 46 -6.06 2.74 -7.84
N CYS A 47 -5.22 1.76 -8.19
CA CYS A 47 -4.35 1.08 -7.24
C CYS A 47 -3.45 2.07 -6.47
N GLU A 48 -2.78 3.00 -7.16
CA GLU A 48 -1.95 4.02 -6.49
C GLU A 48 -2.77 4.94 -5.58
N LEU A 49 -3.96 5.38 -6.02
CA LEU A 49 -4.83 6.25 -5.20
C LEU A 49 -5.28 5.55 -3.92
N VAL A 50 -5.67 4.28 -4.00
CA VAL A 50 -6.03 3.49 -2.82
C VAL A 50 -4.83 3.29 -1.91
N CYS A 51 -3.64 2.99 -2.46
CA CYS A 51 -2.40 2.89 -1.68
C CYS A 51 -2.09 4.20 -0.93
N ARG A 52 -2.19 5.36 -1.60
CA ARG A 52 -1.97 6.68 -0.96
C ARG A 52 -2.97 6.92 0.16
N LYS A 53 -4.24 6.58 -0.05
CA LYS A 53 -5.29 6.70 0.97
C LYS A 53 -4.96 5.84 2.21
N ILE A 54 -4.52 4.61 2.00
CA ILE A 54 -4.06 3.73 3.09
C ILE A 54 -2.90 4.38 3.84
N LEU A 55 -1.86 4.83 3.13
CA LEU A 55 -0.67 5.46 3.74
C LEU A 55 -0.99 6.74 4.53
N MET A 56 -1.96 7.53 4.08
CA MET A 56 -2.47 8.68 4.82
C MET A 56 -3.24 8.24 6.07
N HIS A 57 -4.12 7.24 5.93
CA HIS A 57 -4.90 6.70 7.04
C HIS A 57 -4.02 6.13 8.16
N ILE A 58 -2.99 5.34 7.82
CA ILE A 58 -2.05 4.82 8.82
C ILE A 58 -1.26 5.96 9.48
N GLY A 59 -0.95 7.04 8.75
CA GLY A 59 -0.33 8.22 9.32
C GLY A 59 -1.18 8.83 10.42
N VAL A 60 -2.47 9.04 10.15
CA VAL A 60 -3.46 9.53 11.13
C VAL A 60 -3.61 8.56 12.30
N ASP A 61 -3.74 7.26 12.03
CA ASP A 61 -3.80 6.21 13.07
C ASP A 61 -2.59 6.24 14.01
N LYS A 62 -1.41 6.62 13.50
CA LYS A 62 -0.19 6.80 14.30
C LYS A 62 0.00 8.20 14.86
N GLY A 63 -1.01 9.06 14.78
CA GLY A 63 -1.05 10.38 15.41
C GLY A 63 -0.61 11.55 14.54
N ALA A 64 -0.50 11.36 13.22
CA ALA A 64 -0.34 12.50 12.30
C ALA A 64 -1.61 13.37 12.32
N GLU A 65 -1.43 14.67 12.14
CA GLU A 65 -2.54 15.61 11.99
C GLU A 65 -3.32 15.34 10.69
N GLU A 66 -4.64 15.33 10.77
CA GLU A 66 -5.51 15.18 9.60
C GLU A 66 -5.43 16.37 8.64
N GLY A 67 -5.88 16.16 7.40
CA GLY A 67 -5.98 17.24 6.39
C GLY A 67 -4.64 17.70 5.79
N LYS A 68 -3.52 17.06 6.13
CA LYS A 68 -2.22 17.33 5.48
C LYS A 68 -2.12 16.68 4.10
N ASN A 69 -1.05 17.02 3.37
CA ASN A 69 -0.75 16.38 2.09
C ASN A 69 -0.09 15.01 2.29
N PHE A 70 -0.11 14.18 1.24
CA PHE A 70 0.45 12.82 1.25
C PHE A 70 1.89 12.75 1.77
N ILE A 71 2.75 13.68 1.35
CA ILE A 71 4.17 13.70 1.75
C ILE A 71 4.32 13.96 3.24
N SER A 72 3.49 14.82 3.82
CA SER A 72 3.49 15.07 5.26
C SER A 72 3.27 13.77 6.06
N TYR A 73 2.39 12.88 5.61
CA TYR A 73 2.18 11.60 6.29
C TYR A 73 3.38 10.66 6.16
N LEU A 74 4.00 10.56 4.98
CA LEU A 74 5.22 9.76 4.82
C LEU A 74 6.37 10.30 5.68
N ASN A 75 6.53 11.62 5.75
CA ASN A 75 7.54 12.23 6.61
C ASN A 75 7.27 11.96 8.09
N TYR A 76 6.01 12.02 8.51
CA TYR A 76 5.61 11.66 9.87
C TYR A 76 5.93 10.21 10.20
N LEU A 77 5.62 9.27 9.29
CA LEU A 77 5.92 7.85 9.48
C LEU A 77 7.44 7.58 9.56
N GLU A 78 8.24 8.33 8.80
CA GLU A 78 9.71 8.29 8.91
C GLU A 78 10.21 8.87 10.23
N GLU A 79 9.71 10.03 10.65
CA GLU A 79 10.08 10.65 11.93
C GLU A 79 9.78 9.74 13.13
N LYS A 80 8.66 9.02 13.09
CA LYS A 80 8.27 8.04 14.13
C LYS A 80 9.00 6.71 14.01
N GLY A 81 9.86 6.53 13.00
CA GLY A 81 10.68 5.32 12.83
C GLY A 81 9.94 4.13 12.22
N TYR A 82 8.74 4.32 11.67
CA TYR A 82 8.05 3.25 10.92
C TYR A 82 8.70 3.01 9.55
N ILE A 83 9.21 4.08 8.93
CA ILE A 83 10.07 3.98 7.75
C ILE A 83 11.52 3.90 8.22
N THR A 84 12.10 2.70 8.17
CA THR A 84 13.49 2.47 8.58
C THR A 84 14.48 2.92 7.50
N PRO A 85 15.77 3.14 7.83
CA PRO A 85 16.78 3.54 6.84
C PRO A 85 16.88 2.60 5.64
N ILE A 86 16.58 1.30 5.81
CA ILE A 86 16.63 0.29 4.75
C ILE A 86 15.55 0.54 3.70
N ILE A 87 14.36 1.00 4.11
CA ILE A 87 13.21 1.25 3.21
C ILE A 87 13.06 2.73 2.85
N LYS A 88 14.01 3.59 3.28
CA LYS A 88 13.98 5.03 3.03
C LYS A 88 14.07 5.37 1.55
N GLU A 89 15.00 4.76 0.81
CA GLU A 89 15.14 5.00 -0.63
C GLU A 89 13.84 4.67 -1.38
N TRP A 90 13.13 3.63 -0.93
CA TRP A 90 11.82 3.28 -1.48
C TRP A 90 10.77 4.32 -1.12
N ALA A 91 10.73 4.80 0.12
CA ALA A 91 9.83 5.88 0.52
C ALA A 91 10.08 7.17 -0.29
N ASP A 92 11.35 7.51 -0.55
CA ASP A 92 11.74 8.68 -1.35
C ASP A 92 11.25 8.56 -2.79
N LEU A 93 11.37 7.37 -3.40
CA LEU A 93 10.79 7.08 -4.71
C LEU A 93 9.27 7.34 -4.73
N ILE A 94 8.55 6.87 -3.70
CA ILE A 94 7.09 7.08 -3.59
C ILE A 94 6.74 8.56 -3.41
N ARG A 95 7.54 9.35 -2.68
CA ARG A 95 7.35 10.80 -2.54
C ARG A 95 7.51 11.52 -3.87
N GLU A 96 8.56 11.20 -4.63
CA GLU A 96 8.81 11.80 -5.94
C GLU A 96 7.67 11.50 -6.91
N ILE A 97 7.25 10.24 -6.96
CA ILE A 97 6.10 9.77 -7.74
C ILE A 97 4.81 10.51 -7.36
N GLY A 98 4.55 10.65 -6.05
CA GLY A 98 3.37 11.34 -5.54
C GLY A 98 3.31 12.80 -5.97
N ASN A 99 4.46 13.50 -5.98
CA ASN A 99 4.57 14.88 -6.45
C ASN A 99 4.29 15.01 -7.96
N GLN A 100 4.93 14.17 -8.77
CA GLN A 100 4.80 14.24 -10.24
C GLN A 100 3.37 13.98 -10.72
N SER A 101 2.66 13.04 -10.08
CA SER A 101 1.27 12.73 -10.43
C SER A 101 0.23 13.80 -10.09
N THR A 102 0.60 14.85 -9.36
CA THR A 102 -0.36 15.89 -8.97
C THR A 102 -0.61 16.92 -10.09
N HIS A 103 0.27 16.97 -11.10
CA HIS A 103 0.21 18.00 -12.14
C HIS A 103 0.07 17.46 -13.58
N GLU A 104 0.22 16.15 -13.80
CA GLU A 104 0.16 15.55 -15.13
C GLU A 104 -0.77 14.32 -15.15
N LEU A 105 -1.61 14.21 -16.18
CA LEU A 105 -2.50 13.05 -16.42
C LEU A 105 -1.74 11.86 -17.02
N ILE A 106 -0.52 11.61 -16.56
CA ILE A 106 0.27 10.46 -17.01
C ILE A 106 -0.11 9.26 -16.14
N PRO A 107 -0.73 8.21 -16.73
CA PRO A 107 -1.07 7.02 -15.97
C PRO A 107 0.21 6.29 -15.52
N PRO A 108 0.25 5.76 -14.29
CA PRO A 108 1.37 4.95 -13.83
C PRO A 108 1.44 3.63 -14.60
N ASP A 109 2.67 3.16 -14.85
CA ASP A 109 2.90 1.83 -15.41
C ASP A 109 2.78 0.71 -14.35
N GLU A 110 2.85 -0.52 -14.83
CA GLU A 110 2.74 -1.73 -14.00
C GLU A 110 3.84 -1.81 -12.92
N ASN A 111 5.09 -1.48 -13.25
CA ASN A 111 6.22 -1.59 -12.33
C ASN A 111 6.14 -0.53 -11.23
N ARG A 112 5.79 0.71 -11.61
CA ARG A 112 5.61 1.81 -10.68
C ARG A 112 4.47 1.55 -9.70
N THR A 113 3.34 1.06 -10.22
CA THR A 113 2.19 0.69 -9.39
C THR A 113 2.52 -0.47 -8.47
N LYS A 114 3.25 -1.47 -8.98
CA LYS A 114 3.70 -2.62 -8.20
C LYS A 114 4.62 -2.20 -7.05
N ALA A 115 5.55 -1.29 -7.30
CA ALA A 115 6.42 -0.73 -6.27
C ALA A 115 5.61 0.00 -5.18
N THR A 116 4.60 0.78 -5.55
CA THR A 116 3.72 1.47 -4.59
C THR A 116 2.88 0.49 -3.75
N LEU A 117 2.31 -0.53 -4.39
CA LEU A 117 1.53 -1.57 -3.71
C LEU A 117 2.38 -2.38 -2.74
N MET A 118 3.59 -2.80 -3.16
CA MET A 118 4.50 -3.56 -2.31
C MET A 118 5.02 -2.72 -1.14
N PHE A 119 5.31 -1.44 -1.33
CA PHE A 119 5.68 -0.53 -0.24
C PHE A 119 4.55 -0.41 0.80
N THR A 120 3.32 -0.24 0.31
CA THR A 120 2.13 -0.15 1.18
C THR A 120 1.94 -1.44 1.98
N MET A 121 2.07 -2.60 1.34
CA MET A 121 2.02 -3.91 2.00
C MET A 121 3.09 -4.02 3.10
N GLU A 122 4.33 -3.63 2.83
CA GLU A 122 5.42 -3.76 3.81
C GLU A 122 5.21 -2.86 5.02
N LEU A 123 4.73 -1.62 4.83
CA LEU A 123 4.38 -0.76 5.95
C LEU A 123 3.22 -1.32 6.78
N LEU A 124 2.17 -1.84 6.13
CA LEU A 124 1.08 -2.51 6.84
C LEU A 124 1.57 -3.72 7.64
N ARG A 125 2.50 -4.50 7.07
CA ARG A 125 3.11 -5.64 7.75
C ARG A 125 3.86 -5.22 9.00
N ILE A 126 4.77 -4.25 8.89
CA ILE A 126 5.58 -3.75 10.01
C ILE A 126 4.70 -3.14 11.10
N ILE A 127 3.70 -2.35 10.71
CA ILE A 127 2.89 -1.57 11.62
C ILE A 127 1.85 -2.42 12.35
N TYR A 128 1.19 -3.36 11.67
CA TYR A 128 0.06 -4.11 12.22
C TYR A 128 0.33 -5.62 12.31
N GLU A 129 0.72 -6.26 11.20
CA GLU A 129 0.81 -7.73 11.15
C GLU A 129 1.87 -8.27 12.12
N MET A 130 3.06 -7.68 12.16
CA MET A 130 4.12 -8.13 13.06
C MET A 130 3.72 -8.02 14.53
N GLN A 131 2.99 -6.96 14.89
CA GLN A 131 2.47 -6.79 16.26
C GLN A 131 1.41 -7.86 16.58
N HIS A 132 0.50 -8.11 15.64
CA HIS A 132 -0.54 -9.13 15.78
C HIS A 132 0.06 -10.54 15.92
N VAL A 133 1.01 -10.89 15.05
CA VAL A 133 1.71 -12.18 15.08
C VAL A 133 2.46 -12.35 16.40
N ALA A 134 3.21 -11.35 16.86
CA ALA A 134 3.89 -11.39 18.15
C ALA A 134 2.90 -11.60 19.33
N SER A 135 1.72 -10.99 19.26
CA SER A 135 0.68 -11.17 20.28
C SER A 135 0.08 -12.59 20.31
N LYS A 136 0.00 -13.27 19.15
CA LYS A 136 -0.44 -14.68 19.07
C LYS A 136 0.53 -15.62 19.77
N PHE A 137 1.83 -15.41 19.57
CA PHE A 137 2.86 -16.24 20.22
C PHE A 137 2.86 -16.06 21.75
N LYS A 138 2.66 -14.84 22.25
CA LYS A 138 2.55 -14.57 23.69
C LYS A 138 1.30 -15.16 24.36
N LYS A 139 0.24 -15.46 23.60
CA LYS A 139 -1.01 -16.06 24.11
C LYS A 139 -0.99 -17.59 24.10
N ASN A 140 0.00 -18.18 23.46
CA ASN A 140 0.18 -19.63 23.38
C ASN A 140 1.22 -20.14 24.42
N GLU A 141 1.61 -19.29 25.37
CA GLU A 141 2.31 -19.62 26.63
C GLU A 141 1.33 -19.48 27.80
#